data_AF-A0A967GWC8-F1
#
_entry.id   AF-A0A967GWC8-F1
#
_cell.length_a   1.000
_cell.length_b   1.000
_cell.length_c   1.000
_cell.angle_alpha   90.00
_cell.angle_beta   90.00
_cell.angle_gamma   90.00
#
_symmetry.space_group_name_H-M   'P 1'
#
loop_
_entity.id
_entity.type
_entity.pdbx_description
1 polymer ?
#
loop_
_entity_poly.entity_id
_entity_poly.type
_entity_poly.pdbx_seq_one_letter_code
_entity_poly.pdbx_strand_id
1 'polypeptide(L)' 'METGGQLGARLSQRGGEFARLRVLDPSSPLREIAAGVDLEVIDWPVLANGRIELWHYVREQTVTETRHRYGNLLAR' A
#
# COMPACT_ATOMS: atom_id res chain seq x y z
N MET A 1 12.32 -10.80 18.13
CA MET A 1 11.66 -9.70 17.40
C MET A 1 12.65 -9.15 16.40
N GLU A 2 12.22 -8.81 15.18
CA GLU A 2 13.07 -8.17 14.16
C GLU A 2 13.51 -6.78 14.67
N THR A 3 14.78 -6.42 14.51
CA THR A 3 15.28 -5.07 14.83
C THR A 3 15.09 -4.11 13.65
N GLY A 4 15.19 -2.80 13.87
CA GLY A 4 15.08 -1.82 12.78
C GLY A 4 16.12 -2.02 11.67
N GLY A 5 17.34 -2.46 12.01
CA GLY A 5 18.37 -2.79 11.02
C GLY A 5 18.06 -4.04 10.20
N GLN A 6 17.46 -5.07 10.83
CA GLN A 6 17.02 -6.28 10.13
C GLN A 6 15.86 -5.97 9.16
N LEU A 7 14.91 -5.14 9.59
CA LEU A 7 13.84 -4.64 8.72
C LEU A 7 14.41 -3.86 7.54
N GLY A 8 15.34 -2.94 7.78
CA GLY A 8 16.00 -2.16 6.72
C GLY A 8 16.65 -3.05 5.67
N ALA A 9 17.44 -4.06 6.09
CA ALA A 9 18.07 -5.01 5.17
C ALA A 9 17.06 -5.78 4.31
N ARG A 10 15.92 -6.17 4.90
CA ARG A 10 14.84 -6.85 4.18
C ARG A 10 14.16 -5.92 3.17
N LEU A 11 13.92 -4.65 3.52
CA LEU A 11 13.36 -3.66 2.61
C LEU A 11 14.30 -3.35 1.45
N SER A 12 15.62 -3.30 1.67
CA SER A 12 16.57 -3.12 0.56
C SER A 12 16.52 -4.26 -0.47
N GLN A 13 16.20 -5.49 -0.04
CA GLN A 13 16.15 -6.66 -0.93
C GLN A 13 14.79 -6.84 -1.62
N ARG A 14 13.70 -6.54 -0.91
CA ARG A 14 12.33 -6.90 -1.32
C ARG A 14 11.35 -5.73 -1.34
N GLY A 15 11.79 -4.54 -0.97
CA GLY A 15 10.93 -3.36 -0.81
C GLY A 15 10.15 -3.01 -2.07
N GLY A 16 10.77 -3.16 -3.25
CA GLY A 16 10.12 -2.93 -4.54
C GLY A 16 9.00 -3.91 -4.90
N GLU A 17 8.80 -4.99 -4.13
CA GLU A 17 7.62 -5.87 -4.26
C GLU A 17 6.35 -5.22 -3.68
N PHE A 18 6.51 -4.21 -2.83
CA PHE A 18 5.44 -3.57 -2.09
C PHE A 18 5.29 -2.11 -2.52
N ALA A 19 4.06 -1.60 -2.50
CA ALA A 19 3.81 -0.20 -2.81
C ALA A 19 3.94 0.72 -1.58
N ARG A 20 3.64 0.19 -0.38
CA ARG A 20 3.46 0.99 0.84
C ARG A 20 3.99 0.25 2.07
N LEU A 21 4.59 1.00 2.98
CA LEU A 21 5.00 0.60 4.33
C LEU A 21 4.19 1.38 5.35
N ARG A 22 3.26 0.71 6.05
CA ARG A 22 2.57 1.28 7.21
C ARG A 22 3.43 1.06 8.46
N VAL A 23 3.95 2.14 9.04
CA VAL A 23 4.87 2.07 10.20
C VAL A 23 4.65 3.27 11.10
N LEU A 24 4.80 3.10 12.41
CA LEU A 24 4.72 4.18 13.38
C LEU A 24 6.13 4.61 13.77
N ASP A 25 6.35 5.93 13.82
CA ASP A 25 7.62 6.54 14.21
C ASP A 25 8.85 5.94 13.48
N PRO A 26 8.88 5.98 12.13
CA PRO A 26 9.99 5.41 11.38
C PRO A 26 11.26 6.24 11.57
N SER A 27 12.37 5.53 11.81
CA SER A 27 13.70 6.14 11.91
C SER A 27 14.14 6.74 10.56
N SER A 28 15.02 7.76 10.60
CA SER A 28 15.54 8.38 9.38
C SER A 28 16.19 7.38 8.41
N PRO A 29 17.04 6.42 8.87
CA PRO A 29 17.61 5.41 7.96
C PRO A 29 16.54 4.55 7.29
N LEU A 30 15.43 4.24 7.96
CA LEU A 30 14.33 3.47 7.37
C LEU A 30 13.65 4.24 6.24
N ARG A 31 13.47 5.56 6.41
CA ARG A 31 12.91 6.43 5.37
C ARG A 31 13.84 6.53 4.15
N GLU A 32 15.15 6.65 4.37
CA GLU A 32 16.15 6.68 3.30
C GLU A 32 16.15 5.37 2.50
N ILE A 33 16.12 4.23 3.19
CA ILE A 33 16.03 2.90 2.54
C ILE A 33 14.73 2.79 1.73
N ALA A 34 13.59 3.18 2.30
CA ALA A 34 12.30 3.11 1.63
C ALA A 34 12.25 3.99 0.38
N ALA A 35 12.81 5.21 0.43
CA ALA A 35 12.94 6.09 -0.71
C ALA A 35 13.81 5.47 -1.83
N GLY A 36 14.87 4.74 -1.47
CA GLY A 36 15.75 4.07 -2.43
C GLY A 36 15.12 2.88 -3.16
N VAL A 37 13.94 2.41 -2.74
CA VAL A 37 13.23 1.26 -3.33
C VAL A 37 11.80 1.61 -3.76
N ASP A 38 11.49 2.90 -3.93
CA ASP A 38 10.17 3.43 -4.31
C ASP A 38 9.02 2.96 -3.39
N LEU A 39 9.30 2.78 -2.11
CA LEU A 39 8.34 2.34 -1.10
C LEU A 39 7.78 3.54 -0.33
N GLU A 40 6.48 3.82 -0.47
CA GLU A 40 5.82 4.91 0.26
C GLU A 40 5.76 4.59 1.77
N VAL A 41 6.25 5.50 2.61
CA VAL A 41 6.18 5.37 4.07
C VAL A 41 4.97 6.12 4.59
N ILE A 42 4.06 5.40 5.26
CA ILE A 42 2.83 5.94 5.84
C ILE A 42 2.94 5.90 7.36
N ASP A 43 3.19 7.06 7.96
CA ASP A 43 3.48 7.28 9.37
C ASP A 43 2.37 8.02 10.14
N TRP A 44 1.19 8.10 9.54
CA TRP A 44 0.04 8.76 10.14
C TRP A 44 -0.33 8.09 11.47
N PRO A 45 -0.94 8.80 12.43
CA PRO A 45 -1.51 8.17 13.61
C PRO A 45 -2.47 7.03 13.23
N VAL A 46 -2.47 5.94 13.99
CA VAL A 46 -3.45 4.85 13.77
C VAL A 46 -4.83 5.33 14.17
N LEU A 47 -5.81 5.18 13.28
CA LEU A 47 -7.17 5.63 13.51
C LEU A 47 -8.10 4.44 13.80
N ALA A 48 -8.97 4.59 14.81
CA ALA A 48 -10.04 3.63 15.07
C ALA A 48 -11.12 3.65 13.97
N ASN A 49 -11.21 4.74 13.22
CA ASN A 49 -12.12 4.84 12.09
C ASN A 49 -11.58 4.04 10.90
N GLY A 50 -12.08 2.82 10.74
CA GLY A 50 -11.70 1.94 9.64
C GLY A 50 -11.93 2.53 8.26
N ARG A 51 -12.87 3.48 8.09
CA ARG A 51 -13.08 4.13 6.79
C ARG A 51 -11.87 4.96 6.36
N ILE A 52 -11.03 5.41 7.29
CA ILE A 52 -9.80 6.13 6.97
C ILE A 52 -8.62 5.15 7.01
N GLU A 53 -8.48 4.35 8.07
CA GLU A 53 -7.30 3.46 8.23
C GLU A 53 -7.22 2.36 7.15
N LEU A 54 -8.37 1.80 6.71
CA LEU A 54 -8.36 0.71 5.73
C LEU A 54 -7.89 1.15 4.33
N TRP A 55 -7.88 2.45 4.02
CA TRP A 55 -7.35 2.96 2.74
C TRP A 55 -5.87 2.61 2.53
N HIS A 56 -5.11 2.45 3.62
CA HIS A 56 -3.71 2.05 3.55
C HIS A 56 -3.51 0.57 3.18
N TYR A 57 -4.57 -0.25 3.23
CA TYR A 57 -4.51 -1.70 3.03
C TYR A 57 -5.22 -2.19 1.77
N VAL A 58 -6.07 -1.38 1.15
CA VAL A 58 -6.80 -1.74 -0.07
C VAL A 58 -6.16 -1.10 -1.31
N ARG A 59 -6.35 -1.70 -2.48
CA ARG A 59 -6.09 -1.08 -3.77
C ARG A 59 -7.42 -0.72 -4.42
N GLU A 60 -7.52 0.50 -4.91
CA GLU A 60 -8.67 0.91 -5.70
C GLU A 60 -8.67 0.16 -7.04
N GLN A 61 -9.85 -0.25 -7.48
CA GLN A 61 -10.04 -0.91 -8.75
C GLN A 61 -11.37 -0.47 -9.36
N THR A 62 -11.31 -0.02 -10.61
CA THR A 62 -12.50 0.19 -11.44
C THR A 62 -12.63 -0.97 -12.40
N VAL A 63 -13.83 -1.55 -12.48
CA VAL A 63 -14.17 -2.59 -13.45
C VAL A 63 -15.29 -2.08 -14.33
N THR A 64 -15.02 -1.94 -15.62
CA THR A 64 -15.99 -1.51 -16.62
C THR A 64 -16.44 -2.71 -17.43
N GLU A 65 -17.75 -2.88 -17.55
CA GLU A 65 -18.38 -3.96 -18.29
C GLU A 65 -19.35 -3.38 -19.32
N THR A 66 -19.17 -3.75 -20.60
CA THR A 66 -20.17 -3.45 -21.63
C THR A 66 -21.38 -4.35 -21.41
N ARG A 67 -22.50 -3.75 -20.98
CA ARG A 67 -23.74 -4.48 -20.69
C ARG A 67 -24.74 -4.55 -21.84
N HIS A 68 -24.36 -4.06 -23.01
CA HIS A 68 -25.22 -4.08 -24.17
C HIS A 68 -24.61 -4.83 -25.34
N ARG A 69 -25.48 -5.46 -26.14
CA ARG A 69 -25.14 -5.88 -27.49
C ARG A 69 -25.98 -5.07 -28.47
N TYR A 70 -25.32 -4.22 -29.24
CA TYR A 70 -25.98 -3.27 -30.16
C TYR A 70 -27.07 -2.42 -29.47
N GLY A 71 -26.81 -1.91 -28.26
CA GLY A 71 -27.77 -1.10 -27.50
C GLY A 71 -28.83 -1.88 -26.72
N ASN A 72 -29.00 -3.18 -26.96
CA ASN A 72 -29.88 -4.02 -26.13
C ASN A 72 -29.15 -4.48 -24.88
N LEU A 73 -29.72 -4.21 -23.70
CA LEU A 73 -29.18 -4.67 -22.43
C LEU A 73 -29.17 -6.20 -22.37
N LEU A 74 -28.05 -6.78 -21.97
CA LEU A 74 -27.92 -8.20 -21.71
C LEU A 74 -28.48 -8.47 -20.30
N ALA A 75 -29.42 -9.41 -20.19
CA ALA A 75 -29.86 -9.91 -18.89
C ALA A 75 -28.73 -10.73 -18.25
N ARG A 76 -28.56 -10.59 -16.94
CA ARG A 76 -27.56 -11.30 -16.16
C ARG A 76 -28.08 -12.67 -15.72
#